data_AF-A0A838U1F0-F1
#
_entry.id   AF-A0A838U1F0-F1
#
_cell.length_a   1.000
_cell.length_b   1.000
_cell.length_c   1.000
_cell.angle_alpha   90.00
_cell.angle_beta   90.00
_cell.angle_gamma   90.00
#
_symmetry.space_group_name_H-M   'P 1'
#
loop_
_entity.id
_entity.type
_entity.pdbx_description
1 polymer ?
#
loop_
_entity_poly.entity_id
_entity_poly.type
_entity_poly.pdbx_seq_one_letter_code
_entity_poly.pdbx_strand_id
1 'polypeptide(L)'
;MSTILRMNSTMNTSAIPLKYDIPSMQNTYHVNLDKGEDGWIIVTSPEIKSLITQGRDEEDAIKNALEVIDLLIEEKELDKDFKLVFYSRISG
;
A
#
# COMPACT_ATOMS: atom_id res chain seq x y z
N MET A 1 -9.55 0.63 55.88
CA MET A 1 -9.13 1.97 55.41
C MET A 1 -8.89 1.87 53.91
N SER A 2 -9.59 2.69 53.14
CA SER A 2 -9.46 2.79 51.68
C SER A 2 -8.22 3.59 51.32
N THR A 3 -7.45 3.17 50.32
CA THR A 3 -6.68 4.10 49.47
C THR A 3 -6.43 3.44 48.12
N ILE A 4 -7.08 3.99 47.09
CA ILE A 4 -6.79 3.77 45.67
C ILE A 4 -5.71 4.78 45.29
N LEU A 5 -4.67 4.36 44.57
CA LEU A 5 -3.71 5.27 43.93
C LEU A 5 -3.47 4.82 42.47
N ARG A 6 -3.72 5.75 41.54
CA ARG A 6 -3.68 5.59 40.08
C ARG A 6 -2.25 5.71 39.52
N MET A 7 -2.04 4.94 38.44
CA MET A 7 -1.22 5.13 37.22
C MET A 7 0.15 5.80 37.34
N ASN A 8 1.17 5.16 36.76
CA ASN A 8 2.15 5.82 35.89
C ASN A 8 2.59 4.83 34.80
N SER A 9 2.31 5.19 33.54
CA SER A 9 2.75 4.48 32.35
C SER A 9 4.26 4.63 32.19
N THR A 10 5.03 3.56 32.39
CA THR A 10 6.44 3.50 32.00
C THR A 10 6.61 2.30 31.10
N MET A 11 6.94 2.57 29.83
CA MET A 11 7.42 1.57 28.90
C MET A 11 8.68 0.94 29.49
N ASN A 12 8.70 -0.39 29.63
CA ASN A 12 9.92 -1.14 29.88
C ASN A 12 10.09 -2.21 28.80
N THR A 13 11.09 -1.99 27.96
CA THR A 13 11.62 -2.91 26.96
C THR A 13 12.31 -4.08 27.65
N SER A 14 11.79 -5.30 27.49
CA SER A 14 12.52 -6.54 27.80
C SER A 14 11.96 -7.70 26.98
N ALA A 15 12.76 -8.12 25.99
CA ALA A 15 12.74 -9.36 25.22
C ALA A 15 11.48 -10.25 25.33
N ILE A 16 10.57 -10.11 24.36
CA ILE A 16 9.44 -11.02 24.15
C ILE A 16 9.90 -12.14 23.20
N PRO A 17 9.77 -13.43 23.55
CA PRO A 17 10.18 -14.54 22.68
C PRO A 17 9.36 -14.58 21.38
N LEU A 18 10.06 -14.74 20.26
CA LEU A 18 9.54 -14.83 18.89
C LEU A 18 8.60 -16.03 18.70
N LYS A 19 7.34 -15.90 19.09
CA LYS A 19 6.19 -16.72 18.65
C LYS A 19 4.87 -15.93 18.66
N TYR A 20 4.94 -14.62 18.46
CA TYR A 20 3.81 -13.92 17.88
C TYR A 20 4.13 -13.81 16.40
N ASP A 21 3.35 -14.49 15.57
CA ASP A 21 3.15 -14.08 14.19
C ASP A 21 2.65 -12.64 14.29
N ILE A 22 3.57 -11.68 14.13
CA ILE A 22 3.20 -10.29 13.95
C ILE A 22 2.57 -10.33 12.57
N PRO A 23 1.25 -10.15 12.39
CA PRO A 23 0.72 -10.00 11.06
C PRO A 23 1.39 -8.74 10.53
N SER A 24 2.42 -8.90 9.70
CA SER A 24 2.90 -7.81 8.87
C SER A 24 1.73 -7.53 7.95
N MET A 25 0.81 -6.67 8.38
CA MET A 25 -0.33 -6.20 7.59
C MET A 25 0.14 -5.27 6.45
N GLN A 26 1.34 -5.49 5.92
CA GLN A 26 1.79 -4.85 4.70
C GLN A 26 1.13 -5.58 3.55
N ASN A 27 -0.10 -5.16 3.22
CA ASN A 27 -0.72 -5.59 1.99
C ASN A 27 0.19 -5.11 0.85
N THR A 28 0.80 -6.08 0.17
CA THR A 28 1.62 -5.80 -1.01
C THR A 28 0.71 -5.90 -2.21
N TYR A 29 0.60 -4.80 -2.96
CA TYR A 29 -0.17 -4.73 -4.19
C TYR A 29 0.78 -4.61 -5.37
N HIS A 30 0.63 -5.53 -6.32
CA HIS A 30 1.39 -5.51 -7.55
C HIS A 30 0.70 -4.57 -8.55
N VAL A 31 1.46 -3.67 -9.13
CA VAL A 31 0.99 -2.70 -10.12
C VAL A 31 1.72 -2.98 -11.43
N ASN A 32 0.98 -3.31 -12.47
CA ASN A 32 1.51 -3.57 -13.79
C ASN A 32 1.44 -2.31 -14.63
N LEU A 33 2.56 -1.98 -15.29
CA LEU A 33 2.63 -0.98 -16.35
C LEU A 33 2.82 -1.71 -17.67
N ASP A 34 1.81 -1.64 -18.53
CA ASP A 34 1.81 -2.25 -19.85
C ASP A 34 1.78 -1.16 -20.92
N LYS A 35 2.63 -1.28 -21.94
CA LYS A 35 2.62 -0.35 -23.07
C LYS A 35 1.50 -0.73 -24.04
N GLY A 36 0.52 0.16 -24.19
CA GLY A 36 -0.55 0.07 -25.17
C GLY A 36 -0.04 0.24 -26.60
N GLU A 37 -0.82 -0.24 -27.56
CA GLU A 37 -0.51 -0.16 -28.99
C GLU A 37 -0.49 1.28 -29.53
N ASP A 38 -1.16 2.20 -28.83
CA ASP A 38 -1.25 3.63 -29.12
C ASP A 38 -0.11 4.45 -28.47
N GLY A 39 0.81 3.79 -27.77
CA GLY A 39 1.94 4.41 -27.10
C GLY A 39 1.64 4.93 -25.69
N TRP A 40 0.42 4.77 -25.18
CA TRP A 40 0.09 5.05 -23.78
C TRP A 40 0.53 3.90 -22.88
N ILE A 41 0.83 4.20 -21.62
CA ILE A 41 1.15 3.21 -20.59
C ILE A 41 -0.10 3.01 -19.74
N ILE A 42 -0.61 1.78 -19.76
CA ILE A 42 -1.78 1.35 -19.01
C ILE A 42 -1.30 0.84 -17.66
N VAL A 43 -1.94 1.29 -16.58
CA VAL A 43 -1.64 0.86 -15.22
C VAL A 43 -2.81 0.08 -14.65
N THR A 44 -2.52 -1.14 -14.19
CA THR A 44 -3.53 -2.02 -13.57
C THR A 44 -2.96 -2.76 -12.37
N SER A 45 -3.81 -3.26 -11.48
CA SER A 45 -3.42 -4.22 -10.44
C SER A 45 -4.35 -5.43 -10.44
N PRO A 46 -3.81 -6.66 -10.36
CA PRO A 46 -4.65 -7.85 -10.23
C PRO A 46 -5.37 -7.91 -8.87
N GLU A 47 -4.81 -7.31 -7.83
CA GLU A 47 -5.42 -7.27 -6.49
C GLU A 47 -6.39 -6.10 -6.32
N ILE A 48 -6.10 -4.95 -6.93
CA ILE A 48 -6.93 -3.75 -6.84
C ILE A 48 -7.72 -3.58 -8.14
N LYS A 49 -8.91 -4.17 -8.20
CA LYS A 49 -9.78 -4.11 -9.40
C LYS A 49 -10.17 -2.68 -9.81
N SER A 50 -10.26 -1.78 -8.83
CA SER A 50 -10.57 -0.36 -9.05
C SER A 50 -9.36 0.42 -9.58
N LEU A 51 -8.14 -0.13 -9.52
CA LEU A 51 -6.94 0.53 -10.02
C LEU A 51 -6.79 0.27 -11.51
N ILE A 52 -7.37 1.17 -12.30
CA ILE A 52 -7.23 1.20 -13.76
C ILE A 52 -6.99 2.66 -14.15
N THR A 53 -5.82 2.96 -14.70
CA THR A 53 -5.48 4.29 -15.20
C THR A 53 -4.48 4.21 -16.36
N GLN A 54 -4.12 5.34 -16.95
CA GLN A 54 -3.15 5.43 -18.04
C GLN A 54 -2.33 6.71 -17.96
N GLY A 55 -1.13 6.69 -18.52
CA GLY A 55 -0.27 7.85 -18.68
C GLY A 55 0.43 7.85 -20.04
N ARG A 56 0.94 9.00 -20.46
CA ARG A 56 1.67 9.13 -21.74
C ARG A 56 3.08 8.57 -21.66
N ASP A 57 3.65 8.57 -20.46
CA ASP A 57 4.94 8.05 -20.09
C ASP A 57 4.86 7.41 -18.69
N GLU A 58 5.97 6.82 -18.23
CA GLU A 58 6.01 6.05 -17.00
C GLU A 58 5.75 6.93 -15.77
N GLU A 59 6.28 8.16 -15.76
CA GLU A 59 6.11 9.08 -14.65
C GLU A 59 4.65 9.54 -14.52
N ASP A 60 4.03 9.92 -15.65
CA ASP A 60 2.62 10.29 -15.71
C ASP A 60 1.71 9.10 -15.30
N ALA A 61 2.02 7.90 -15.77
CA ALA A 61 1.25 6.70 -15.47
C ALA A 61 1.30 6.36 -13.98
N ILE A 62 2.48 6.42 -13.36
CA ILE A 62 2.67 6.19 -11.93
C ILE A 62 1.97 7.26 -11.12
N LYS A 63 2.10 8.55 -11.50
CA LYS A 63 1.43 9.65 -10.81
C LYS A 63 -0.09 9.43 -10.78
N ASN A 64 -0.68 9.13 -11.94
CA ASN A 64 -2.12 8.89 -12.03
C ASN A 64 -2.54 7.67 -11.19
N ALA A 65 -1.70 6.64 -11.10
CA ALA A 65 -1.98 5.46 -10.28
C ALA A 65 -1.94 5.79 -8.78
N LEU A 66 -0.99 6.62 -8.35
CA LEU A 66 -0.90 7.08 -6.97
C LEU A 66 -2.10 7.93 -6.56
N GLU A 67 -2.60 8.81 -7.44
CA GLU A 67 -3.82 9.60 -7.18
C GLU A 67 -5.05 8.72 -7.00
N VAL A 68 -5.20 7.66 -7.83
CA VAL A 68 -6.28 6.69 -7.66
C VAL A 68 -6.12 5.91 -6.34
N ILE A 69 -4.91 5.48 -6.00
CA ILE A 69 -4.65 4.76 -4.75
C ILE A 69 -4.94 5.62 -3.53
N ASP A 70 -4.58 6.91 -3.55
CA ASP A 70 -4.89 7.85 -2.48
C ASP A 70 -6.41 7.98 -2.29
N LEU A 71 -7.15 8.10 -3.38
CA LEU A 71 -8.62 8.11 -3.34
C LEU A 71 -9.19 6.83 -2.73
N LEU A 72 -8.67 5.65 -3.11
CA LEU A 72 -9.12 4.36 -2.56
C LEU A 72 -8.83 4.24 -1.06
N ILE A 73 -7.76 4.87 -0.56
CA ILE A 73 -7.47 4.96 0.88
C ILE A 73 -8.48 5.88 1.58
N GLU A 74 -8.81 7.02 0.97
CA GLU A 74 -9.82 7.94 1.50
C GLU A 74 -11.20 7.29 1.56
N GLU A 75 -11.57 6.51 0.54
CA GLU A 75 -12.80 5.73 0.47
C GLU A 75 -12.79 4.48 1.37
N LYS A 76 -11.66 4.20 2.02
CA LYS A 76 -11.43 3.03 2.91
C LYS A 76 -11.54 1.68 2.21
N GLU A 77 -11.28 1.64 0.90
CA GLU A 77 -11.09 0.39 0.16
C GLU A 77 -9.67 -0.19 0.37
N LEU A 78 -8.70 0.66 0.72
CA LEU A 78 -7.33 0.29 1.03
C LEU A 78 -6.90 0.80 2.42
N ASP A 79 -6.08 0.00 3.12
CA ASP A 79 -5.39 0.41 4.34
C ASP A 79 -4.19 1.32 4.04
N LYS A 80 -3.83 2.18 5.00
CA LYS A 80 -2.70 3.11 4.89
C LYS A 80 -1.33 2.46 5.01
N ASP A 81 -1.26 1.23 5.52
CA ASP A 81 -0.03 0.46 5.67
C ASP A 81 0.04 -0.57 4.54
N PHE A 82 0.54 -0.15 3.38
CA PHE A 82 0.64 -0.99 2.19
C PHE A 82 1.97 -0.76 1.49
N LYS A 83 2.32 -1.72 0.63
CA LYS A 83 3.49 -1.65 -0.24
C LYS A 83 3.04 -1.80 -1.68
N LEU A 84 3.47 -0.90 -2.54
CA LEU A 84 3.31 -1.05 -3.98
C LEU A 84 4.57 -1.65 -4.59
N VAL A 85 4.39 -2.57 -5.53
CA VAL A 85 5.47 -3.11 -6.35
C VAL A 85 5.08 -2.93 -7.81
N PHE A 86 5.80 -2.06 -8.50
CA PHE A 86 5.56 -1.76 -9.91
C PHE A 86 6.36 -2.72 -10.80
N TYR A 87 5.70 -3.26 -11.83
CA TYR A 87 6.30 -4.09 -12.87
C TYR A 87 6.07 -3.45 -14.23
N SER A 88 7.15 -3.00 -14.87
CA SER A 88 7.08 -2.55 -16.26
C SER A 88 7.24 -3.74 -17.19
N ARG A 89 6.18 -4.05 -17.95
CA ARG A 89 6.19 -5.02 -19.05
C ARG A 89 6.37 -4.34 -20.40
N ILE A 90 7.07 -3.22 -20.38
CA ILE A 90 7.46 -2.47 -21.57
C ILE A 90 8.58 -3.26 -22.24
N SER A 91 8.20 -4.23 -23.07
CA SER A 91 9.14 -5.00 -23.89
C SER A 91 9.77 -4.02 -24.89
N GLY A 92 11.08 -3.80 -24.77
CA GLY A 92 11.87 -3.02 -25.72
C GLY A 92 12.03 -3.75 -27.05
#